data_AF-A0AAD9AGX7-F1
#
_entry.id   AF-A0AAD9AGX7-F1
#
_cell.length_a   1.000
_cell.length_b   1.000
_cell.length_c   1.000
_cell.angle_alpha   90.00
_cell.angle_beta   90.00
_cell.angle_gamma   90.00
#
_symmetry.space_group_name_H-M   'P 1'
#
loop_
_entity.id
_entity.type
_entity.pdbx_description
1 polymer ?
#
loop_
_entity_poly.entity_id
_entity_poly.type
_entity_poly.pdbx_seq_one_letter_code
_entity_poly.pdbx_strand_id
1 'polypeptide(L)'
;MGYAILPALIQDIEKVFDVYFNAFKHDEMGEIMVEILFPGGTDSEEFRKAHKEGTLAWWHHCDYQYTYKCVDTETGEIVGMALGDIYLKERSEEERRNHGATWLEGKQRERAEAILNPLHDVREKLFGGRRYIYSHIIAVDPKHQGRKVGALWCKWGMELSDSLGIPLYFESSPSTYKLYEKMGYETLDEKVVHKPEVTGASEDHVVPLMAKMPACAGGMTFKEWRAASYPPFSEVKRLPATPVVDAVTAEKKPGSGTVAIEVQVQEVQV
;
A
#
# COMPACT_ATOMS: atom_id res chain seq x y z
N MET A 1 -11.59 -21.50 -2.27
CA MET A 1 -10.32 -20.78 -2.40
C MET A 1 -10.23 -19.65 -1.41
N GLY A 2 -9.63 -19.93 -0.25
CA GLY A 2 -9.29 -18.94 0.76
C GLY A 2 -7.86 -18.46 0.59
N TYR A 3 -7.58 -17.23 1.00
CA TYR A 3 -6.24 -16.64 1.01
C TYR A 3 -5.89 -16.20 2.42
N ALA A 4 -4.61 -16.34 2.80
CA ALA A 4 -4.09 -15.87 4.07
C ALA A 4 -2.91 -14.94 3.86
N ILE A 5 -2.91 -13.80 4.56
CA ILE A 5 -1.76 -12.90 4.65
C ILE A 5 -0.93 -13.31 5.85
N LEU A 6 0.35 -13.58 5.65
CA LEU A 6 1.30 -14.02 6.67
C LEU A 6 2.60 -13.24 6.54
N PRO A 7 3.36 -13.04 7.62
CA PRO A 7 4.75 -12.60 7.52
C PRO A 7 5.56 -13.59 6.67
N ALA A 8 6.47 -13.07 5.85
CA ALA A 8 7.44 -13.90 5.14
C ALA A 8 8.46 -14.49 6.13
N LEU A 9 8.79 -15.76 5.97
CA LEU A 9 9.89 -16.42 6.65
C LEU A 9 11.18 -16.24 5.84
N ILE A 10 12.34 -16.49 6.47
CA ILE A 10 13.64 -16.43 5.80
C ILE A 10 13.68 -17.34 4.55
N GLN A 11 13.06 -18.53 4.64
CA GLN A 11 12.99 -19.46 3.51
C GLN A 11 12.08 -18.99 2.37
N ASP A 12 11.22 -17.99 2.61
CA ASP A 12 10.29 -17.48 1.61
C ASP A 12 10.91 -16.37 0.74
N ILE A 13 12.06 -15.79 1.13
CA ILE A 13 12.64 -14.59 0.50
C ILE A 13 12.68 -14.71 -1.04
N GLU A 14 13.25 -15.79 -1.57
CA GLU A 14 13.35 -15.92 -3.04
C GLU A 14 11.96 -15.98 -3.70
N LYS A 15 11.03 -16.76 -3.14
CA LYS A 15 9.69 -16.94 -3.71
C LYS A 15 8.82 -15.69 -3.62
N VAL A 16 8.89 -14.93 -2.53
CA VAL A 16 8.12 -13.67 -2.44
C VAL A 16 8.64 -12.65 -3.45
N PHE A 17 9.97 -12.55 -3.61
CA PHE A 17 10.54 -11.64 -4.58
C PHE A 17 10.38 -12.12 -6.04
N ASP A 18 10.26 -13.43 -6.30
CA ASP A 18 9.81 -13.93 -7.60
C ASP A 18 8.44 -13.38 -7.96
N VAL A 19 7.49 -13.40 -7.00
CA VAL A 19 6.17 -12.80 -7.20
C VAL A 19 6.28 -11.31 -7.49
N TYR A 20 7.12 -10.57 -6.75
CA TYR A 20 7.37 -9.16 -7.00
C TYR A 20 7.86 -8.90 -8.42
N PHE A 21 8.98 -9.50 -8.82
CA PHE A 21 9.56 -9.23 -10.15
C PHE A 21 8.64 -9.69 -11.28
N ASN A 22 7.90 -10.79 -11.11
CA ASN A 22 6.99 -11.27 -12.15
C ASN A 22 5.71 -10.43 -12.27
N ALA A 23 5.20 -9.86 -11.16
CA ALA A 23 3.97 -9.08 -11.18
C ALA A 23 4.06 -7.83 -12.07
N PHE A 24 5.26 -7.28 -12.25
CA PHE A 24 5.49 -6.04 -12.99
C PHE A 24 6.03 -6.24 -14.42
N LYS A 25 6.32 -7.47 -14.87
CA LYS A 25 6.78 -7.77 -16.25
C LYS A 25 5.76 -7.41 -17.35
N HIS A 26 4.51 -7.15 -16.99
CA HIS A 26 3.42 -6.85 -17.92
C HIS A 26 2.69 -5.54 -17.60
N ASP A 27 3.27 -4.72 -16.71
CA ASP A 27 2.84 -3.36 -16.43
C ASP A 27 3.95 -2.42 -16.89
N GLU A 28 3.70 -1.56 -17.89
CA GLU A 28 4.75 -0.75 -18.54
C GLU A 28 5.57 0.05 -17.51
N MET A 29 4.91 0.73 -16.58
CA MET A 29 5.61 1.53 -15.58
C MET A 29 6.29 0.64 -14.54
N GLY A 30 5.65 -0.44 -14.12
CA GLY A 30 6.24 -1.44 -13.25
C GLY A 30 7.53 -2.03 -13.82
N GLU A 31 7.53 -2.38 -15.11
CA GLU A 31 8.70 -2.90 -15.82
C GLU A 31 9.82 -1.86 -15.86
N ILE A 32 9.51 -0.61 -16.21
CA ILE A 32 10.47 0.50 -16.20
C ILE A 32 11.05 0.71 -14.79
N MET A 33 10.22 0.68 -13.75
CA MET A 33 10.68 0.85 -12.37
C MET A 33 11.62 -0.29 -11.94
N VAL A 34 11.27 -1.55 -12.27
CA VAL A 34 12.14 -2.69 -12.00
C VAL A 34 13.46 -2.58 -12.76
N GLU A 35 13.46 -2.16 -14.03
CA GLU A 35 14.68 -1.92 -14.82
C GLU A 35 15.56 -0.83 -14.16
N ILE A 36 14.97 0.29 -13.76
CA ILE A 36 15.71 1.40 -13.15
C ILE A 36 16.36 0.98 -11.83
N LEU A 37 15.65 0.21 -11.00
CA LEU A 37 16.14 -0.23 -9.70
C LEU A 37 17.11 -1.41 -9.79
N PHE A 38 16.98 -2.24 -10.83
CA PHE A 38 17.77 -3.45 -11.05
C PHE A 38 18.23 -3.55 -12.52
N PRO A 39 19.11 -2.65 -12.99
CA PRO A 39 19.47 -2.53 -14.40
C PRO A 39 20.26 -3.72 -14.96
N GLY A 40 20.79 -4.59 -14.10
CA GLY A 40 21.43 -5.86 -14.49
C GLY A 40 20.44 -7.00 -14.76
N GLY A 41 19.13 -6.74 -14.62
CA GLY A 41 18.09 -7.76 -14.65
C GLY A 41 17.96 -8.48 -13.31
N THR A 42 16.87 -9.24 -13.18
CA THR A 42 16.48 -9.88 -11.93
C THR A 42 16.54 -11.40 -11.97
N ASP A 43 16.82 -12.03 -13.11
CA ASP A 43 16.66 -13.48 -13.27
C ASP A 43 17.96 -14.30 -13.12
N SER A 44 19.14 -13.67 -13.02
CA SER A 44 20.41 -14.42 -12.84
C SER A 44 20.56 -15.01 -11.44
N GLU A 45 21.23 -16.15 -11.34
CA GLU A 45 21.49 -16.82 -10.05
C GLU A 45 22.33 -15.92 -9.12
N GLU A 46 23.30 -15.21 -9.68
CA GLU A 46 24.14 -14.27 -8.95
C GLU A 46 23.31 -13.12 -8.34
N PHE A 47 22.39 -12.55 -9.11
CA PHE A 47 21.49 -11.51 -8.62
C PHE A 47 20.60 -12.06 -7.51
N ARG A 48 19.96 -13.22 -7.72
CA ARG A 48 19.04 -13.83 -6.75
C ARG A 48 19.72 -14.11 -5.43
N LYS A 49 20.93 -14.66 -5.47
CA LYS A 49 21.75 -14.89 -4.29
C LYS A 49 22.09 -13.59 -3.57
N ALA A 50 22.61 -12.59 -4.27
CA ALA A 50 22.98 -11.31 -3.68
C ALA A 50 21.76 -10.57 -3.09
N HIS A 51 20.64 -10.57 -3.80
CA HIS A 51 19.38 -9.98 -3.35
C HIS A 51 18.87 -10.65 -2.06
N LYS A 52 18.91 -11.99 -1.99
CA LYS A 52 18.53 -12.75 -0.79
C LYS A 52 19.43 -12.43 0.40
N GLU A 53 20.75 -12.41 0.21
CA GLU A 53 21.72 -12.08 1.25
C GLU A 53 21.52 -10.64 1.76
N GLY A 54 21.33 -9.68 0.86
CA GLY A 54 21.05 -8.28 1.20
C GLY A 54 19.72 -8.12 1.94
N THR A 55 18.66 -8.80 1.49
CA THR A 55 17.35 -8.80 2.18
C THR A 55 17.47 -9.36 3.59
N LEU A 56 18.15 -10.49 3.76
CA LEU A 56 18.34 -11.11 5.06
C LEU A 56 19.16 -10.21 6.00
N ALA A 57 20.23 -9.60 5.49
CA ALA A 57 21.02 -8.64 6.26
C ALA A 57 20.17 -7.44 6.71
N TRP A 58 19.33 -6.90 5.82
CA TRP A 58 18.39 -5.82 6.16
C TRP A 58 17.39 -6.24 7.23
N TRP A 59 16.78 -7.42 7.13
CA TRP A 59 15.84 -7.94 8.13
C TRP A 59 16.46 -8.14 9.52
N HIS A 60 17.77 -8.35 9.61
CA HIS A 60 18.47 -8.42 10.89
C HIS A 60 18.67 -7.05 11.57
N HIS A 61 18.46 -5.95 10.85
CA HIS A 61 18.75 -4.60 11.35
C HIS A 61 17.50 -3.72 11.39
N CYS A 62 16.57 -3.91 10.45
CA CYS A 62 15.35 -3.15 10.36
C CYS A 62 14.33 -3.59 11.42
N ASP A 63 13.70 -2.63 12.10
CA ASP A 63 12.66 -2.86 13.10
C ASP A 63 11.28 -2.32 12.68
N TYR A 64 11.16 -1.77 11.46
CA TYR A 64 9.95 -1.13 10.97
C TYR A 64 9.47 -1.63 9.60
N GLN A 65 10.31 -2.28 8.80
CA GLN A 65 9.92 -2.78 7.48
C GLN A 65 9.52 -4.25 7.57
N TYR A 66 8.41 -4.59 6.92
CA TYR A 66 7.82 -5.91 6.95
C TYR A 66 7.56 -6.40 5.54
N THR A 67 8.01 -7.62 5.26
CA THR A 67 7.64 -8.37 4.06
C THR A 67 6.55 -9.37 4.42
N TYR A 68 5.44 -9.31 3.68
CA TYR A 68 4.31 -10.21 3.84
C TYR A 68 4.13 -11.03 2.57
N LYS A 69 3.58 -12.24 2.75
CA LYS A 69 3.14 -13.14 1.68
C LYS A 69 1.64 -13.34 1.75
N CYS A 70 1.01 -13.48 0.59
CA CYS A 70 -0.33 -14.02 0.45
C CYS A 70 -0.22 -15.48 0.02
N VAL A 71 -0.86 -16.38 0.75
CA VAL A 71 -0.81 -17.82 0.51
C VAL A 71 -2.19 -18.33 0.14
N ASP A 72 -2.28 -19.14 -0.92
CA ASP A 72 -3.48 -19.93 -1.21
C ASP A 72 -3.61 -21.03 -0.15
N THR A 73 -4.69 -20.97 0.64
CA THR A 73 -4.86 -21.85 1.81
C THR A 73 -5.10 -23.32 1.46
N GLU A 74 -5.45 -23.63 0.21
CA GLU A 74 -5.66 -25.01 -0.25
C GLU A 74 -4.34 -25.65 -0.71
N THR A 75 -3.47 -24.88 -1.37
CA THR A 75 -2.24 -25.40 -1.99
C THR A 75 -0.97 -25.08 -1.21
N GLY A 76 -0.99 -24.08 -0.34
CA GLY A 76 0.19 -23.52 0.33
C GLY A 76 1.08 -22.68 -0.59
N GLU A 77 0.65 -22.39 -1.82
CA GLU A 77 1.40 -21.60 -2.79
C GLU A 77 1.42 -20.11 -2.39
N ILE A 78 2.58 -19.46 -2.54
CA ILE A 78 2.70 -18.00 -2.39
C ILE A 78 2.20 -17.36 -3.69
N VAL A 79 1.11 -16.61 -3.60
CA VAL A 79 0.41 -16.01 -4.75
C VAL A 79 0.51 -14.48 -4.78
N GLY A 80 1.07 -13.88 -3.73
CA GLY A 80 1.18 -12.43 -3.58
C GLY A 80 2.26 -12.04 -2.59
N MET A 81 2.75 -10.82 -2.71
CA MET A 81 3.72 -10.20 -1.80
C MET A 81 3.24 -8.78 -1.46
N ALA A 82 3.49 -8.35 -0.23
CA ALA A 82 3.48 -6.94 0.13
C ALA A 82 4.77 -6.56 0.86
N LEU A 83 5.24 -5.34 0.63
CA LEU A 83 6.35 -4.74 1.36
C LEU A 83 5.86 -3.41 1.95
N GLY A 84 5.97 -3.26 3.26
CA GLY A 84 5.49 -2.07 3.95
C GLY A 84 6.36 -1.67 5.12
N ASP A 85 6.50 -0.38 5.35
CA ASP A 85 7.03 0.16 6.60
C ASP A 85 5.88 0.51 7.54
N ILE A 86 6.00 0.10 8.80
CA ILE A 86 5.02 0.40 9.85
C ILE A 86 5.73 1.24 10.92
N TYR A 87 5.56 2.55 10.84
CA TYR A 87 6.19 3.49 11.77
C TYR A 87 5.34 3.66 13.01
N LEU A 88 5.60 2.84 14.03
CA LEU A 88 4.86 2.86 15.30
C LEU A 88 5.28 3.98 16.24
N LYS A 89 6.46 4.57 16.04
CA LYS A 89 7.01 5.66 16.86
C LYS A 89 7.26 6.88 15.98
N GLU A 90 7.27 8.05 16.61
CA GLU A 90 7.80 9.23 15.94
C GLU A 90 9.30 9.08 15.72
N ARG A 91 9.80 9.72 14.65
CA ARG A 91 11.21 9.63 14.24
C ARG A 91 11.79 11.03 14.06
N SER A 92 13.03 11.19 14.51
CA SER A 92 13.85 12.39 14.29
C SER A 92 14.15 12.62 12.79
N GLU A 93 14.71 13.78 12.46
CA GLU A 93 15.23 14.04 11.11
C GLU A 93 16.40 13.10 10.75
N GLU A 94 17.25 12.75 11.72
CA GLU A 94 18.37 11.85 11.48
C GLU A 94 17.91 10.43 11.15
N GLU A 95 16.93 9.89 11.89
CA GLU A 95 16.35 8.56 11.65
C GLU A 95 15.63 8.45 10.30
N ARG A 96 15.19 9.58 9.73
CA ARG A 96 14.48 9.63 8.44
C ARG A 96 15.36 10.12 7.30
N ARG A 97 16.68 10.24 7.52
CA ARG A 97 17.60 10.70 6.49
C ARG A 97 17.53 9.79 5.26
N ASN A 98 17.36 10.39 4.08
CA ASN A 98 17.41 9.66 2.83
C ASN A 98 18.84 9.15 2.56
N HIS A 99 18.99 7.84 2.44
CA HIS A 99 20.27 7.20 2.11
C HIS A 99 20.46 6.99 0.60
N GLY A 100 19.40 7.22 -0.20
CA GLY A 100 19.40 7.00 -1.64
C GLY A 100 19.43 5.52 -2.02
N ALA A 101 19.68 5.25 -3.31
CA ALA A 101 19.76 3.89 -3.85
C ALA A 101 21.17 3.30 -3.66
N THR A 102 21.51 2.92 -2.42
CA THR A 102 22.89 2.53 -2.04
C THR A 102 23.43 1.28 -2.73
N TRP A 103 22.60 0.51 -3.40
CA TRP A 103 22.99 -0.68 -4.18
C TRP A 103 23.34 -0.36 -5.64
N LEU A 104 23.22 0.90 -6.07
CA LEU A 104 23.58 1.37 -7.41
C LEU A 104 24.75 2.35 -7.34
N GLU A 105 25.43 2.51 -8.47
CA GLU A 105 26.56 3.44 -8.62
C GLU A 105 26.45 4.28 -9.89
N GLY A 106 27.16 5.41 -9.90
CA GLY A 106 27.27 6.31 -11.05
C GLY A 106 25.91 6.69 -11.67
N LYS A 107 25.83 6.64 -13.00
CA LYS A 107 24.62 7.03 -13.76
C LYS A 107 23.39 6.21 -13.42
N GLN A 108 23.55 4.95 -13.02
CA GLN A 108 22.41 4.11 -12.64
C GLN A 108 21.80 4.57 -11.31
N ARG A 109 22.66 4.92 -10.35
CA ARG A 109 22.23 5.53 -9.09
C ARG A 109 21.54 6.87 -9.33
N GLU A 110 22.14 7.74 -10.16
CA GLU A 110 21.55 9.04 -10.50
C GLU A 110 20.15 8.88 -11.13
N ARG A 111 19.97 7.92 -12.04
CA ARG A 111 18.67 7.62 -12.66
C ARG A 111 17.65 7.12 -11.64
N ALA A 112 18.03 6.19 -10.78
CA ALA A 112 17.15 5.67 -9.73
C ALA A 112 16.77 6.75 -8.71
N GLU A 113 17.72 7.57 -8.29
CA GLU A 113 17.48 8.66 -7.33
C GLU A 113 16.63 9.78 -7.92
N ALA A 114 16.68 10.03 -9.24
CA ALA A 114 15.77 10.94 -9.93
C ALA A 114 14.29 10.48 -9.88
N ILE A 115 14.04 9.18 -9.68
CA ILE A 115 12.72 8.60 -9.46
C ILE A 115 12.36 8.57 -7.97
N LEU A 116 13.28 8.10 -7.12
CA LEU A 116 13.02 7.80 -5.70
C LEU A 116 13.02 9.04 -4.80
N ASN A 117 13.89 10.02 -5.06
CA ASN A 117 14.02 11.20 -4.19
C ASN A 117 12.75 12.06 -4.19
N PRO A 118 12.09 12.36 -5.33
CA PRO A 118 10.82 13.09 -5.31
C PRO A 118 9.72 12.38 -4.50
N LEU A 119 9.69 11.04 -4.53
CA LEU A 119 8.75 10.24 -3.73
C LEU A 119 9.09 10.31 -2.23
N HIS A 120 10.38 10.26 -1.90
CA HIS A 120 10.84 10.49 -0.53
C HIS A 120 10.46 11.89 -0.03
N ASP A 121 10.75 12.93 -0.80
CA ASP A 121 10.53 14.32 -0.41
C ASP A 121 9.05 14.63 -0.20
N VAL A 122 8.16 14.03 -1.00
CA VAL A 122 6.72 14.20 -0.78
C VAL A 122 6.25 13.49 0.48
N ARG A 123 6.77 12.30 0.81
CA ARG A 123 6.48 11.62 2.08
C ARG A 123 6.96 12.43 3.28
N GLU A 124 8.15 13.00 3.19
CA GLU A 124 8.70 13.91 4.21
C GLU A 124 7.81 15.13 4.42
N LYS A 125 7.31 15.74 3.34
CA LYS A 125 6.38 16.87 3.38
C LYS A 125 5.01 16.50 4.00
N LEU A 126 4.52 15.28 3.72
CA LEU A 126 3.20 14.82 4.14
C LEU A 126 3.17 14.32 5.59
N PHE A 127 4.22 13.63 6.03
CA PHE A 127 4.23 12.94 7.32
C PHE A 127 5.36 13.39 8.24
N GLY A 128 6.51 13.76 7.70
CA GLY A 128 7.72 13.99 8.48
C GLY A 128 7.99 12.85 9.46
N GLY A 129 8.22 13.19 10.73
CA GLY A 129 8.47 12.26 11.83
C GLY A 129 7.29 11.39 12.26
N ARG A 130 6.07 11.60 11.74
CA ARG A 130 4.85 11.01 12.30
C ARG A 130 4.77 9.50 12.13
N ARG A 131 3.85 8.92 12.91
CA ARG A 131 3.46 7.52 12.83
C ARG A 131 2.51 7.31 11.65
N TYR A 132 2.84 6.37 10.76
CA TYR A 132 2.00 5.98 9.63
C TYR A 132 2.46 4.62 9.07
N ILE A 133 1.60 4.00 8.26
CA ILE A 133 1.95 2.83 7.46
C ILE A 133 2.28 3.31 6.06
N TYR A 134 3.45 2.94 5.54
CA TYR A 134 3.83 3.14 4.16
C TYR A 134 3.84 1.81 3.42
N SER A 135 2.97 1.62 2.43
CA SER A 135 2.98 0.42 1.59
C SER A 135 3.79 0.68 0.32
N HIS A 136 4.98 0.09 0.22
CA HIS A 136 5.87 0.21 -0.95
C HIS A 136 5.35 -0.58 -2.14
N ILE A 137 4.96 -1.83 -1.88
CA ILE A 137 4.67 -2.82 -2.92
C ILE A 137 3.44 -3.62 -2.53
N ILE A 138 2.54 -3.79 -3.48
CA ILE A 138 1.52 -4.84 -3.50
C ILE A 138 1.66 -5.57 -4.83
N ALA A 139 2.10 -6.82 -4.79
CA ALA A 139 2.32 -7.66 -5.95
C ALA A 139 1.43 -8.91 -5.88
N VAL A 140 0.88 -9.29 -7.02
CA VAL A 140 0.12 -10.53 -7.21
C VAL A 140 0.72 -11.24 -8.40
N ASP A 141 1.05 -12.52 -8.21
CA ASP A 141 1.60 -13.34 -9.29
C ASP A 141 0.64 -13.29 -10.49
N PRO A 142 1.11 -13.05 -11.73
CA PRO A 142 0.27 -12.96 -12.91
C PRO A 142 -0.71 -14.12 -13.08
N LYS A 143 -0.34 -15.35 -12.67
CA LYS A 143 -1.20 -16.54 -12.73
C LYS A 143 -2.39 -16.48 -11.77
N HIS A 144 -2.32 -15.61 -10.76
CA HIS A 144 -3.31 -15.45 -9.70
C HIS A 144 -4.00 -14.07 -9.71
N GLN A 145 -3.72 -13.22 -10.69
CA GLN A 145 -4.43 -11.95 -10.88
C GLN A 145 -5.91 -12.18 -11.20
N GLY A 146 -6.74 -11.15 -10.97
CA GLY A 146 -8.20 -11.26 -11.13
C GLY A 146 -8.91 -12.07 -10.04
N ARG A 147 -8.17 -12.68 -9.10
CA ARG A 147 -8.71 -13.50 -7.99
C ARG A 147 -8.83 -12.75 -6.66
N LYS A 148 -9.00 -11.42 -6.72
CA LYS A 148 -9.20 -10.51 -5.56
C LYS A 148 -8.06 -10.47 -4.53
N VAL A 149 -6.87 -10.99 -4.81
CA VAL A 149 -5.70 -10.91 -3.91
C VAL A 149 -5.29 -9.46 -3.64
N GLY A 150 -5.25 -8.59 -4.65
CA GLY A 150 -4.96 -7.16 -4.46
C GLY A 150 -5.99 -6.44 -3.57
N ALA A 151 -7.27 -6.79 -3.73
CA ALA A 151 -8.33 -6.24 -2.88
C ALA A 151 -8.22 -6.73 -1.43
N LEU A 152 -7.78 -7.98 -1.22
CA LEU A 152 -7.50 -8.51 0.11
C LEU A 152 -6.36 -7.74 0.80
N TRP A 153 -5.27 -7.43 0.08
CA TRP A 153 -4.18 -6.60 0.61
C TRP A 153 -4.65 -5.22 1.06
N CYS A 154 -5.46 -4.55 0.23
CA CYS A 154 -6.03 -3.25 0.58
C CYS A 154 -6.89 -3.36 1.86
N LYS A 155 -7.78 -4.34 1.92
CA LYS A 155 -8.64 -4.57 3.10
C LYS A 155 -7.80 -4.80 4.36
N TRP A 156 -6.82 -5.70 4.29
CA TRP A 156 -5.95 -6.02 5.41
C TRP A 156 -5.13 -4.80 5.88
N GLY A 157 -4.62 -4.00 4.94
CA GLY A 157 -3.92 -2.74 5.28
C GLY A 157 -4.82 -1.73 5.99
N MET A 158 -6.09 -1.62 5.58
CA MET A 158 -7.07 -0.77 6.27
C MET A 158 -7.37 -1.28 7.68
N GLU A 159 -7.58 -2.59 7.85
CA GLU A 159 -7.79 -3.20 9.18
C GLU A 159 -6.58 -2.98 10.11
N LEU A 160 -5.36 -3.07 9.56
CA LEU A 160 -4.13 -2.76 10.29
C LEU A 160 -4.04 -1.28 10.69
N SER A 161 -4.37 -0.36 9.77
CA SER A 161 -4.46 1.07 10.04
C SER A 161 -5.44 1.39 11.16
N ASP A 162 -6.63 0.79 11.11
CA ASP A 162 -7.67 0.93 12.13
C ASP A 162 -7.21 0.42 13.50
N SER A 163 -6.60 -0.78 13.53
CA SER A 163 -6.08 -1.38 14.76
C SER A 163 -4.96 -0.56 15.40
N LEU A 164 -4.08 0.05 14.60
CA LEU A 164 -2.95 0.84 15.09
C LEU A 164 -3.33 2.29 15.39
N GLY A 165 -4.47 2.75 14.87
CA GLY A 165 -4.90 4.14 14.96
C GLY A 165 -3.94 5.11 14.28
N ILE A 166 -3.37 4.73 13.13
CA ILE A 166 -2.44 5.56 12.34
C ILE A 166 -2.82 5.53 10.85
N PRO A 167 -2.56 6.60 10.08
CA PRO A 167 -2.86 6.60 8.65
C PRO A 167 -2.08 5.56 7.85
N LEU A 168 -2.66 5.09 6.76
CA LEU A 168 -1.99 4.30 5.74
C LEU A 168 -1.77 5.14 4.47
N TYR A 169 -0.61 5.00 3.85
CA TYR A 169 -0.21 5.75 2.67
C TYR A 169 0.53 4.86 1.66
N PHE A 170 0.35 5.16 0.37
CA PHE A 170 1.12 4.57 -0.73
C PHE A 170 1.05 5.43 -1.99
N GLU A 171 1.99 5.20 -2.90
CA GLU A 171 1.94 5.69 -4.26
C GLU A 171 1.31 4.66 -5.20
N SER A 172 0.37 5.11 -6.03
CA SER A 172 -0.38 4.27 -6.97
C SER A 172 0.08 4.51 -8.40
N SER A 173 -0.22 3.58 -9.30
CA SER A 173 -0.18 3.86 -10.73
C SER A 173 -1.42 4.68 -11.17
N PRO A 174 -1.32 5.50 -12.23
CA PRO A 174 -2.46 6.15 -12.89
C PRO A 174 -3.56 5.21 -13.36
N SER A 175 -3.20 3.97 -13.70
CA SER A 175 -4.16 2.96 -14.17
C SER A 175 -5.00 2.37 -13.03
N THR A 176 -4.54 2.46 -11.78
CA THR A 176 -5.17 1.76 -10.64
C THR A 176 -5.78 2.67 -9.58
N TYR A 177 -5.38 3.95 -9.47
CA TYR A 177 -5.80 4.79 -8.34
C TYR A 177 -7.32 4.96 -8.18
N LYS A 178 -8.07 4.96 -9.29
CA LYS A 178 -9.55 5.02 -9.28
C LYS A 178 -10.20 3.80 -8.62
N LEU A 179 -9.54 2.64 -8.62
CA LEU A 179 -9.99 1.48 -7.88
C LEU A 179 -9.84 1.73 -6.37
N TYR A 180 -8.71 2.30 -5.95
CA TYR A 180 -8.46 2.61 -4.54
C TYR A 180 -9.41 3.72 -4.03
N GLU A 181 -9.75 4.72 -4.83
CA GLU A 181 -10.80 5.69 -4.48
C GLU A 181 -12.13 4.98 -4.15
N LYS A 182 -12.55 4.00 -4.97
CA LYS A 182 -13.77 3.21 -4.73
C LYS A 182 -13.67 2.33 -3.47
N MET A 183 -12.45 1.97 -3.05
CA MET A 183 -12.19 1.28 -1.78
C MET A 183 -12.11 2.23 -0.58
N GLY A 184 -12.28 3.54 -0.80
CA GLY A 184 -12.34 4.55 0.24
C GLY A 184 -10.99 5.16 0.62
N TYR A 185 -9.97 5.05 -0.24
CA TYR A 185 -8.73 5.82 -0.15
C TYR A 185 -8.92 7.23 -0.71
N GLU A 186 -8.25 8.21 -0.10
CA GLU A 186 -8.24 9.60 -0.54
C GLU A 186 -7.03 9.86 -1.44
N THR A 187 -7.25 10.44 -2.62
CA THR A 187 -6.19 10.97 -3.48
C THR A 187 -5.75 12.35 -2.98
N LEU A 188 -4.44 12.50 -2.75
CA LEU A 188 -3.83 13.75 -2.28
C LEU A 188 -3.55 14.72 -3.43
N ASP A 189 -3.41 16.02 -3.10
CA ASP A 189 -3.24 17.08 -4.12
C ASP A 189 -1.80 17.22 -4.60
N GLU A 190 -0.83 16.77 -3.79
CA GLU A 190 0.56 16.65 -4.20
C GLU A 190 0.72 15.77 -5.44
N LYS A 191 1.62 16.20 -6.33
CA LYS A 191 1.94 15.47 -7.55
C LYS A 191 3.44 15.22 -7.60
N VAL A 192 3.81 13.95 -7.72
CA VAL A 192 5.13 13.55 -8.19
C VAL A 192 5.00 13.22 -9.66
N VAL A 193 5.96 13.68 -10.46
CA VAL A 193 5.99 13.44 -11.91
C VAL A 193 7.33 12.83 -12.27
N HIS A 194 7.29 11.62 -12.81
CA HIS A 194 8.45 10.99 -13.43
C HIS A 194 8.51 11.38 -14.90
N LYS A 195 9.65 11.92 -15.31
CA LYS A 195 9.83 12.50 -16.64
C LYS A 195 10.28 11.47 -17.68
N PRO A 196 9.91 11.62 -18.96
CA PRO A 196 10.38 10.78 -20.06
C PRO A 196 11.89 10.62 -20.11
N GLU A 197 12.66 11.67 -19.80
CA GLU A 197 14.13 11.63 -19.85
C GLU A 197 14.74 10.66 -18.83
N VAL A 198 13.99 10.34 -17.76
CA VAL A 198 14.41 9.40 -16.71
C VAL A 198 13.82 8.01 -16.97
N THR A 199 12.54 7.96 -17.32
CA THR A 199 11.78 6.71 -17.48
C THR A 199 11.99 6.03 -18.83
N GLY A 200 12.28 6.79 -19.88
CA GLY A 200 12.25 6.31 -21.27
C GLY A 200 10.83 6.17 -21.84
N ALA A 201 9.80 6.56 -21.08
CA ALA A 201 8.40 6.55 -21.53
C ALA A 201 8.11 7.65 -22.57
N SER A 202 6.96 7.56 -23.23
CA SER A 202 6.56 8.55 -24.25
C SER A 202 6.03 9.86 -23.68
N GLU A 203 5.59 9.87 -22.42
CA GLU A 203 4.96 11.02 -21.76
C GLU A 203 5.30 11.08 -20.26
N ASP A 204 5.00 12.23 -19.65
CA ASP A 204 5.10 12.43 -18.21
C ASP A 204 4.23 11.43 -17.45
N HIS A 205 4.80 10.74 -16.48
CA HIS A 205 4.07 9.86 -15.60
C HIS A 205 3.78 10.55 -14.27
N VAL A 206 2.52 10.94 -14.05
CA VAL A 206 2.08 11.44 -12.74
C VAL A 206 1.91 10.26 -11.80
N VAL A 207 2.38 10.37 -10.57
CA VAL A 207 2.22 9.34 -9.53
C VAL A 207 1.12 9.78 -8.55
N PRO A 208 -0.10 9.20 -8.61
CA PRO A 208 -1.13 9.46 -7.61
C PRO A 208 -0.67 9.03 -6.21
N LEU A 209 -0.81 9.93 -5.25
CA LEU A 209 -0.50 9.67 -3.85
C LEU A 209 -1.82 9.41 -3.10
N MET A 210 -1.89 8.30 -2.37
CA MET A 210 -3.12 7.81 -1.78
C MET A 210 -2.97 7.66 -0.26
N ALA A 211 -3.97 8.08 0.49
CA ALA A 211 -4.00 7.91 1.94
C ALA A 211 -5.33 7.31 2.42
N LYS A 212 -5.28 6.61 3.56
CA LYS A 212 -6.46 6.16 4.31
C LYS A 212 -6.30 6.56 5.76
N MET A 213 -7.32 7.23 6.28
CA MET A 213 -7.41 7.56 7.69
C MET A 213 -8.01 6.38 8.47
N PRO A 214 -7.51 6.09 9.69
CA PRO A 214 -8.06 5.03 10.51
C PRO A 214 -9.46 5.39 11.00
N ALA A 215 -10.28 4.39 11.33
CA ALA A 215 -11.65 4.57 11.81
C ALA A 215 -11.76 5.49 13.03
N CYS A 216 -10.74 5.52 13.89
CA CYS A 216 -10.68 6.41 15.05
C CYS A 216 -10.56 7.90 14.68
N ALA A 217 -10.23 8.24 13.42
CA ALA A 217 -10.28 9.60 12.90
C ALA A 217 -11.71 10.12 12.70
N GLY A 218 -12.75 9.30 12.91
CA GLY A 218 -14.14 9.76 12.98
C GLY A 218 -14.66 10.41 11.69
N GLY A 219 -14.15 9.99 10.52
CA GLY A 219 -14.51 10.54 9.22
C GLY A 219 -13.65 11.71 8.74
N MET A 220 -12.72 12.20 9.56
CA MET A 220 -11.74 13.21 9.14
C MET A 220 -10.89 12.70 7.98
N THR A 221 -10.75 13.50 6.92
CA THR A 221 -9.88 13.16 5.78
C THR A 221 -8.42 13.45 6.10
N PHE A 222 -7.48 12.91 5.32
CA PHE A 222 -6.06 13.22 5.48
C PHE A 222 -5.79 14.71 5.25
N LYS A 223 -6.46 15.31 4.24
CA LYS A 223 -6.33 16.75 3.96
C LYS A 223 -6.81 17.62 5.13
N GLU A 224 -7.93 17.26 5.74
CA GLU A 224 -8.45 17.95 6.93
C GLU A 224 -7.50 17.78 8.12
N TRP A 225 -6.99 16.55 8.35
CA TRP A 225 -6.04 16.25 9.42
C TRP A 225 -4.77 17.10 9.29
N ARG A 226 -4.23 17.20 8.08
CA ARG A 226 -3.07 18.04 7.78
C ARG A 226 -3.36 19.53 7.92
N ALA A 227 -4.50 20.02 7.41
CA ALA A 227 -4.89 21.43 7.54
C ALA A 227 -5.07 21.84 9.01
N ALA A 228 -5.53 20.92 9.85
CA ALA A 228 -5.66 21.10 11.30
C ALA A 228 -4.33 20.92 12.07
N SER A 229 -3.18 20.81 11.38
CA SER A 229 -1.87 20.59 11.98
C SER A 229 -1.72 19.27 12.73
N TYR A 230 -2.35 18.21 12.23
CA TYR A 230 -2.19 16.82 12.67
C TYR A 230 -2.59 16.56 14.13
N PRO A 231 -3.83 16.90 14.55
CA PRO A 231 -4.28 16.62 15.90
C PRO A 231 -4.22 15.10 16.20
N PRO A 232 -3.94 14.69 17.44
CA PRO A 232 -4.04 13.28 17.81
C PRO A 232 -5.49 12.82 17.70
N PHE A 233 -5.73 11.60 17.24
CA PHE A 233 -7.10 11.10 17.03
C PHE A 233 -7.93 10.99 18.31
N SER A 234 -7.30 10.96 19.48
CA SER A 234 -7.99 11.06 20.77
C SER A 234 -8.74 12.38 20.97
N GLU A 235 -8.35 13.44 20.26
CA GLU A 235 -8.96 14.77 20.33
C GLU A 235 -10.01 14.99 19.23
N VAL A 236 -10.13 14.06 18.27
CA VAL A 236 -11.11 14.14 17.19
C VAL A 236 -12.48 13.70 17.72
N LYS A 237 -13.44 14.63 17.73
CA LYS A 237 -14.83 14.31 18.07
C LYS A 237 -15.36 13.31 17.05
N ARG A 238 -15.70 12.10 17.50
CA ARG A 238 -16.32 11.08 16.63
C ARG A 238 -17.63 11.65 16.09
N LEU A 239 -17.71 11.82 14.77
CA LEU A 239 -19.01 11.93 14.12
C LEU A 239 -19.70 10.56 14.30
N PRO A 240 -20.98 10.51 14.68
CA PRO A 240 -21.70 9.25 14.74
C PRO A 240 -21.60 8.58 13.37
N ALA A 241 -21.19 7.31 13.36
CA ALA A 241 -21.18 6.52 12.14
C ALA A 241 -22.58 6.61 11.53
N THR A 242 -22.70 7.20 10.34
CA THR A 242 -23.95 7.16 9.61
C THR A 242 -24.10 5.71 9.15
N PRO A 243 -25.08 4.95 9.65
CA PRO A 243 -25.23 3.57 9.22
C PRO A 243 -25.44 3.56 7.71
N VAL A 244 -24.57 2.83 7.00
CA VAL A 244 -24.83 2.47 5.60
C VAL A 244 -25.92 1.41 5.66
N VAL A 245 -27.17 1.86 5.60
CA VAL A 245 -28.31 0.96 5.48
C VAL A 245 -28.37 0.56 4.02
N ASP A 246 -27.95 -0.67 3.71
CA ASP A 246 -28.31 -1.30 2.43
C ASP A 246 -29.83 -1.51 2.46
N ALA A 247 -30.57 -0.50 2.02
CA ALA A 247 -32.00 -0.61 1.81
C ALA A 247 -32.22 -1.54 0.61
N VAL A 248 -32.31 -2.85 0.88
CA VAL A 248 -32.90 -3.79 -0.07
C VAL A 248 -34.37 -3.42 -0.16
N THR A 249 -34.75 -2.73 -1.24
CA THR A 249 -36.15 -2.47 -1.55
C THR A 249 -36.84 -3.81 -1.79
N ALA A 250 -37.64 -4.25 -0.82
CA ALA A 250 -38.56 -5.36 -0.98
C ALA A 250 -39.60 -4.98 -2.05
N GLU A 251 -39.78 -5.86 -3.05
CA GLU A 251 -40.79 -5.69 -4.08
C GLU A 251 -42.20 -5.56 -3.46
N LYS A 252 -42.92 -4.55 -3.91
CA LYS A 252 -44.29 -4.24 -3.49
C LYS A 252 -45.22 -5.40 -3.87
N LYS A 253 -45.75 -6.14 -2.90
CA LYS A 253 -47.00 -6.89 -3.10
C LYS A 253 -48.17 -5.90 -3.10
N PRO A 254 -49.04 -5.90 -4.13
CA PRO A 254 -50.17 -4.99 -4.17
C PRO A 254 -51.25 -5.44 -3.17
N GLY A 255 -51.62 -4.56 -2.25
CA GLY A 255 -52.81 -4.71 -1.41
C GLY A 255 -52.56 -5.04 0.06
N SER A 256 -51.93 -4.15 0.82
CA SER A 256 -52.33 -3.84 2.21
C SER A 256 -51.67 -2.51 2.64
N GLY A 257 -52.44 -1.63 3.28
CA GLY A 257 -52.06 -0.25 3.57
C GLY A 257 -51.18 -0.07 4.81
N THR A 258 -50.15 -0.90 5.00
CA THR A 258 -49.23 -0.73 6.13
C THR A 258 -47.81 -1.10 5.74
N VAL A 259 -46.91 -0.12 5.72
CA VAL A 259 -45.47 -0.35 5.52
C VAL A 259 -44.89 -0.74 6.88
N ALA A 260 -44.63 -2.02 7.09
CA ALA A 260 -43.78 -2.47 8.18
C ALA A 260 -42.32 -2.35 7.72
N ILE A 261 -41.56 -1.47 8.38
CA ILE A 261 -40.10 -1.41 8.22
C ILE A 261 -39.54 -2.40 9.26
N GLU A 262 -39.12 -3.57 8.80
CA GLU A 262 -38.42 -4.53 9.67
C GLU A 262 -36.94 -4.15 9.70
N VAL A 263 -36.53 -3.48 10.78
CA VAL A 263 -35.13 -3.12 11.02
C VAL A 263 -34.45 -4.30 11.71
N GLN A 264 -33.64 -5.07 10.98
CA GLN A 264 -32.75 -6.04 11.61
C GLN A 264 -31.50 -5.33 12.13
N VAL A 265 -31.44 -5.12 13.45
CA VAL A 265 -30.24 -4.68 14.14
C VAL A 265 -29.43 -5.94 14.50
N GLN A 266 -28.27 -6.15 13.88
CA GLN A 266 -27.30 -7.12 14.40
C GLN A 266 -26.57 -6.47 15.58
N GLU A 267 -26.81 -6.98 16.80
CA GLU A 267 -26.02 -6.64 17.97
C GLU A 267 -24.61 -7.23 17.83
N VAL A 268 -23.60 -6.37 17.89
CA VAL A 268 -22.21 -6.80 18.07
C VAL A 268 -21.97 -6.92 19.57
N GLN A 269 -21.84 -8.15 20.08
CA GLN A 269 -21.43 -8.38 21.46
C GLN A 269 -19.95 -8.01 21.64
N VAL A 270 -19.68 -7.35 22.77
CA VAL A 270 -18.42 -6.73 23.21
C VAL A 270 -17.28 -7.73 23.37
#